data_AF-A0A401NQI6-F1
#
_entry.id   AF-A0A401NQI6-F1
#
_cell.length_a   1.000
_cell.length_b   1.000
_cell.length_c   1.000
_cell.angle_alpha   90.00
_cell.angle_beta   90.00
_cell.angle_gamma   90.00
#
_symmetry.space_group_name_H-M   'P 1'
#
loop_
_entity.id
_entity.type
_entity.pdbx_description
1 polymer ?
#
loop_
_entity_poly.entity_id
_entity_poly.type
_entity_poly.pdbx_seq_one_letter_code
_entity_poly.pdbx_strand_id
1 'polypeptide(L)'
;MVKQWRTFQTIFHSAQQRFIPTKRKYGKNKENRPWISKEIRESIKLKEKAFKGANISGRLEDWEIFMGQQKATKEAIQKSKIDYESKLAQSIKTDSNRFYKYMKQKRVAKVNIGPLEDEKGDLKMGDEEMAEELNRFFGSVFTVEDTNNMPVTDGNETVTGENLERIVITKEVVMGKLMGLKVDMPPGPDGMHPRVLQEMAREIANALVLIYQNSLDSGVVPADWKLANVTPLFKKGGRQKVGNYRPESLTSVVVKMLKAIKEEIARHLDGNCPVGQTQHEFRKGRPCRTNLVVFFEDISSAVDNGEPMDVVYLEFQKALDKVPHKRLLHKIKMHGIKGKVVAWIEDWLINRKKRVGIDGCFSGWQSVASGVHQGSVLGPQLFTIYIDDFELGTKGNVSKFADDKR
;
A
#
# COMPACT_ATOMS: atom_id res chain seq x y z
N MET A 1 22.54 5.56 -17.15
CA MET A 1 21.48 5.18 -16.19
C MET A 1 21.65 3.75 -15.63
N VAL A 2 21.44 2.66 -16.40
CA VAL A 2 21.41 1.27 -15.84
C VAL A 2 22.65 0.90 -15.03
N LYS A 3 23.85 1.26 -15.52
CA LYS A 3 25.12 1.02 -14.81
C LYS A 3 25.21 1.75 -13.47
N GLN A 4 24.68 2.99 -13.40
CA GLN A 4 24.71 3.79 -12.17
C GLN A 4 23.81 3.17 -11.10
N TRP A 5 22.58 2.79 -11.47
CA TRP A 5 21.66 2.12 -10.55
C TRP A 5 22.24 0.81 -10.01
N ARG A 6 22.77 -0.05 -10.90
CA ARG A 6 23.40 -1.31 -10.49
C ARG A 6 24.58 -1.08 -9.54
N THR A 7 25.44 -0.10 -9.86
CA THR A 7 26.59 0.24 -9.00
C THR A 7 26.13 0.69 -7.62
N PHE A 8 25.15 1.58 -7.55
CA PHE A 8 24.56 2.03 -6.29
C PHE A 8 24.01 0.86 -5.48
N GLN A 9 23.22 -0.01 -6.10
CA GLN A 9 22.62 -1.17 -5.45
C GLN A 9 23.68 -2.16 -4.93
N THR A 10 24.72 -2.46 -5.73
CA THR A 10 25.81 -3.34 -5.31
C THR A 10 26.54 -2.77 -4.09
N ILE A 11 26.88 -1.48 -4.11
CA ILE A 11 27.56 -0.83 -2.97
C ILE A 11 26.66 -0.83 -1.74
N PHE A 12 25.38 -0.48 -1.91
CA PHE A 12 24.41 -0.44 -0.82
C PHE A 12 24.25 -1.82 -0.16
N HIS A 13 24.07 -2.88 -0.94
CA HIS A 13 23.97 -4.24 -0.38
C HIS A 13 25.26 -4.73 0.25
N SER A 14 26.42 -4.42 -0.36
CA SER A 14 27.72 -4.77 0.23
C SER A 14 27.90 -4.10 1.60
N ALA A 15 27.56 -2.82 1.73
CA ALA A 15 27.58 -2.11 3.00
C ALA A 15 26.59 -2.72 4.00
N GLN A 16 25.36 -3.02 3.56
CA GLN A 16 24.34 -3.63 4.41
C GLN A 16 24.81 -4.98 4.97
N GLN A 17 25.39 -5.84 4.14
CA GLN A 17 25.90 -7.15 4.56
C GLN A 17 27.12 -7.06 5.48
N ARG A 18 28.02 -6.10 5.22
CA ARG A 18 29.27 -5.95 5.98
C ARG A 18 29.05 -5.33 7.36
N PHE A 19 28.17 -4.33 7.47
CA PHE A 19 28.06 -3.51 8.67
C PHE A 19 26.80 -3.77 9.50
N ILE A 20 25.78 -4.45 8.96
CA ILE A 20 24.55 -4.75 9.71
C ILE A 20 24.57 -6.21 10.19
N PRO A 21 24.77 -6.47 11.49
CA PRO A 21 24.76 -7.82 12.01
C PRO A 21 23.36 -8.43 11.90
N THR A 22 23.27 -9.64 11.35
CA THR A 22 22.02 -10.38 11.27
C THR A 22 21.90 -11.35 12.44
N LYS A 23 20.72 -11.43 13.05
CA LYS A 23 20.41 -12.44 14.08
C LYS A 23 19.16 -13.20 13.68
N ARG A 24 19.29 -14.52 13.51
CA ARG A 24 18.12 -15.40 13.36
C ARG A 24 17.30 -15.33 14.66
N LYS A 25 16.11 -14.75 14.59
CA LYS A 25 15.14 -14.82 15.69
C LYS A 25 14.38 -16.12 15.55
N TYR A 26 14.71 -17.11 16.37
CA TYR A 26 13.81 -18.23 16.61
C TYR A 26 12.57 -17.68 17.32
N GLY A 27 11.41 -17.83 16.69
CA GLY A 27 10.14 -17.28 17.14
C GLY A 27 9.68 -17.90 18.46
N LYS A 28 10.26 -17.50 19.58
CA LYS A 28 9.49 -17.44 20.81
C LYS A 28 8.61 -16.21 20.66
N ASN A 29 7.35 -16.42 20.28
CA ASN A 29 6.29 -15.45 20.55
C ASN A 29 6.31 -15.17 22.05
N LYS A 30 7.16 -14.24 22.50
CA LYS A 30 6.88 -13.52 23.72
C LYS A 30 5.65 -12.72 23.35
N GLU A 31 4.48 -13.29 23.61
CA GLU A 31 3.26 -12.51 23.74
C GLU A 31 3.61 -11.37 24.70
N ASN A 32 3.82 -10.18 24.15
CA ASN A 32 4.16 -9.02 24.93
C ASN A 32 2.86 -8.55 25.59
N ARG A 33 2.45 -9.28 26.64
CA ARG A 33 1.23 -9.03 27.40
C ARG A 33 1.48 -7.77 28.23
N PRO A 34 0.86 -6.61 27.90
CA PRO A 34 1.17 -5.35 28.55
C PRO A 34 0.79 -5.32 30.04
N TRP A 35 -0.14 -6.18 30.45
CA TRP A 35 -0.56 -6.39 31.84
C TRP A 35 0.35 -7.37 32.62
N ILE A 36 1.46 -7.82 32.06
CA ILE A 36 2.47 -8.61 32.80
C ILE A 36 3.58 -7.68 33.25
N SER A 37 3.39 -7.11 34.44
CA SER A 37 4.35 -6.21 35.09
C SER A 37 5.59 -6.97 35.61
N LYS A 38 6.58 -6.23 36.14
CA LYS A 38 7.78 -6.84 36.75
C LYS A 38 7.39 -7.72 37.95
N GLU A 39 6.47 -7.23 38.76
CA GLU A 39 5.95 -7.89 39.97
C GLU A 39 5.24 -9.21 39.62
N ILE A 40 4.45 -9.23 38.54
CA ILE A 40 3.80 -10.45 38.06
C ILE A 40 4.83 -11.46 37.54
N ARG A 41 5.90 -11.00 36.86
CA ARG A 41 6.98 -11.91 36.43
C ARG A 41 7.71 -12.52 37.62
N GLU A 42 7.89 -11.76 38.70
CA GLU A 42 8.49 -12.25 39.94
C GLU A 42 7.58 -13.27 40.64
N SER A 43 6.27 -12.99 40.71
CA SER A 43 5.26 -13.93 41.21
C SER A 43 5.23 -15.25 40.40
N ILE A 44 5.32 -15.18 39.07
CA ILE A 44 5.45 -16.37 38.20
C ILE A 44 6.72 -17.17 38.53
N LYS A 45 7.87 -16.50 38.73
CA LYS A 45 9.12 -17.18 39.10
C LYS A 45 9.04 -17.85 40.46
N LEU A 46 8.41 -17.20 41.45
CA LEU A 46 8.20 -17.77 42.78
C LEU A 46 7.32 -19.03 42.71
N LYS A 47 6.22 -18.97 41.94
CA LYS A 47 5.37 -20.13 41.65
C LYS A 47 6.15 -21.27 40.98
N GLU A 48 6.99 -20.99 39.98
CA GLU A 48 7.82 -22.00 39.32
C GLU A 48 8.87 -22.61 40.26
N LYS A 49 9.46 -21.81 41.14
CA LYS A 49 10.39 -22.29 42.17
C LYS A 49 9.68 -23.19 43.18
N ALA A 50 8.50 -22.79 43.65
CA ALA A 50 7.67 -23.60 44.56
C ALA A 50 7.25 -24.92 43.91
N PHE A 51 6.86 -24.91 42.63
CA PHE A 51 6.53 -26.13 41.88
C PHE A 51 7.72 -27.10 41.82
N LYS A 52 8.92 -26.61 41.48
CA LYS A 52 10.12 -27.44 41.45
C LYS A 52 10.46 -28.00 42.82
N GLY A 53 10.34 -27.19 43.87
CA GLY A 53 10.57 -27.61 45.26
C GLY A 53 9.60 -28.69 45.71
N ALA A 54 8.30 -28.54 45.43
CA ALA A 54 7.26 -29.52 45.74
C ALA A 54 7.45 -30.84 44.96
N ASN A 55 7.85 -30.74 43.68
CA ASN A 55 8.09 -31.90 42.83
C ASN A 55 9.33 -32.71 43.23
N ILE A 56 10.33 -32.07 43.87
CA ILE A 56 11.54 -32.74 44.37
C ILE A 56 11.30 -33.34 45.76
N SER A 57 10.62 -32.60 46.65
CA SER A 57 10.42 -33.00 48.04
C SER A 57 9.29 -34.01 48.24
N GLY A 58 8.25 -33.97 47.39
CA GLY A 58 7.06 -34.82 47.51
C GLY A 58 6.19 -34.56 48.75
N ARG A 59 6.51 -33.56 49.57
CA ARG A 59 5.79 -33.28 50.83
C ARG A 59 4.52 -32.47 50.58
N LEU A 60 3.47 -32.79 51.34
CA LEU A 60 2.17 -32.10 51.28
C LEU A 60 2.30 -30.59 51.54
N GLU A 61 3.10 -30.19 52.54
CA GLU A 61 3.34 -28.78 52.90
C GLU A 61 3.94 -27.98 51.73
N ASP A 62 4.88 -28.56 50.99
CA ASP A 62 5.52 -27.92 49.84
C ASP A 62 4.53 -27.77 48.66
N TRP A 63 3.58 -28.71 48.52
CA TRP A 63 2.47 -28.60 47.56
C TRP A 63 1.44 -27.53 47.96
N GLU A 64 1.14 -27.37 49.25
CA GLU A 64 0.27 -26.30 49.74
C GLU A 64 0.87 -24.91 49.45
N ILE A 65 2.18 -24.74 49.66
CA ILE A 65 2.91 -23.53 49.29
C ILE A 65 2.80 -23.25 47.79
N PHE A 66 3.00 -24.27 46.93
CA PHE A 66 2.82 -24.13 45.49
C PHE A 66 1.39 -23.70 45.13
N MET A 67 0.37 -24.33 45.69
CA MET A 67 -1.04 -24.01 45.43
C MET A 67 -1.37 -22.57 45.84
N GLY A 68 -0.88 -22.12 46.99
CA GLY A 68 -1.01 -20.73 47.44
C GLY A 68 -0.37 -19.75 46.47
N GLN A 69 0.87 -20.02 46.03
CA GLN A 69 1.57 -19.19 45.04
C GLN A 69 0.89 -19.22 43.67
N GLN A 70 0.34 -20.37 43.26
CA GLN A 70 -0.40 -20.51 42.00
C GLN A 70 -1.67 -19.66 42.02
N LYS A 71 -2.44 -19.70 43.12
CA LYS A 71 -3.64 -18.88 43.32
C LYS A 71 -3.30 -17.40 43.29
N ALA A 72 -2.34 -16.96 44.09
CA ALA A 72 -1.91 -15.55 44.16
C ALA A 72 -1.43 -15.03 42.80
N THR A 73 -0.64 -15.83 42.07
CA THR A 73 -0.17 -15.48 40.72
C THR A 73 -1.35 -15.33 39.75
N LYS A 74 -2.32 -16.24 39.81
CA LYS A 74 -3.51 -16.22 38.93
C LYS A 74 -4.37 -14.99 39.20
N GLU A 75 -4.61 -14.66 40.46
CA GLU A 75 -5.37 -13.48 40.88
C GLU A 75 -4.66 -12.18 40.47
N ALA A 76 -3.34 -12.09 40.67
CA ALA A 76 -2.55 -10.93 40.26
C ALA A 76 -2.59 -10.70 38.74
N ILE A 77 -2.47 -11.77 37.94
CA ILE A 77 -2.59 -11.70 36.48
C ILE A 77 -4.00 -11.23 36.07
N GLN A 78 -5.03 -11.80 36.69
CA GLN A 78 -6.42 -11.48 36.36
C GLN A 78 -6.74 -10.02 36.70
N LYS A 79 -6.36 -9.56 37.90
CA LYS A 79 -6.54 -8.18 38.34
C LYS A 79 -5.83 -7.20 37.42
N SER A 80 -4.55 -7.44 37.13
CA SER A 80 -3.77 -6.55 36.26
C SER A 80 -4.32 -6.50 34.83
N LYS A 81 -4.86 -7.62 34.33
CA LYS A 81 -5.53 -7.67 33.04
C LYS A 81 -6.81 -6.83 33.03
N ILE A 82 -7.66 -6.97 34.05
CA ILE A 82 -8.90 -6.19 34.19
C ILE A 82 -8.56 -4.69 34.29
N ASP A 83 -7.58 -4.32 35.11
CA ASP A 83 -7.15 -2.94 35.27
C ASP A 83 -6.65 -2.35 33.95
N TYR A 84 -5.90 -3.14 33.16
CA TYR A 84 -5.43 -2.74 31.84
C TYR A 84 -6.58 -2.55 30.84
N GLU A 85 -7.54 -3.48 30.79
CA GLU A 85 -8.72 -3.40 29.93
C GLU A 85 -9.64 -2.23 30.32
N SER A 86 -9.81 -1.97 31.62
CA SER A 86 -10.59 -0.84 32.14
C SER A 86 -9.93 0.50 31.76
N LYS A 87 -8.62 0.63 31.92
CA LYS A 87 -7.86 1.83 31.48
C LYS A 87 -7.98 2.06 29.98
N LEU A 88 -7.91 1.00 29.18
CA LEU A 88 -8.11 1.07 27.73
C LEU A 88 -9.51 1.57 27.35
N ALA A 89 -10.55 1.09 28.05
CA ALA A 89 -11.92 1.49 27.81
C ALA A 89 -12.16 2.96 28.19
N GLN A 90 -11.60 3.40 29.31
CA GLN A 90 -11.68 4.80 29.77
C GLN A 90 -10.96 5.76 28.81
N SER A 91 -9.85 5.33 28.20
CA SER A 91 -9.07 6.15 27.26
C SER A 91 -9.58 6.11 25.82
N ILE A 92 -10.74 5.52 25.50
CA ILE A 92 -11.22 5.41 24.11
C ILE A 92 -11.39 6.79 23.45
N LYS A 93 -11.89 7.78 24.20
CA LYS A 93 -12.14 9.13 23.68
C LYS A 93 -10.84 9.88 23.33
N THR A 94 -9.72 9.52 23.96
CA THR A 94 -8.41 10.19 23.80
C THR A 94 -7.41 9.37 22.97
N ASP A 95 -7.48 8.04 23.02
CA ASP A 95 -6.62 7.09 22.29
C ASP A 95 -7.43 5.85 21.84
N SER A 96 -8.31 6.08 20.87
CA SER A 96 -9.12 5.02 20.25
C SER A 96 -8.25 3.97 19.55
N ASN A 97 -7.11 4.36 18.99
CA ASN A 97 -6.18 3.47 18.27
C ASN A 97 -5.67 2.33 19.14
N ARG A 98 -5.30 2.61 20.39
CA ARG A 98 -4.79 1.58 21.32
C ARG A 98 -5.87 0.56 21.71
N PHE A 99 -7.11 1.01 21.90
CA PHE A 99 -8.26 0.14 22.15
C PHE A 99 -8.55 -0.78 20.97
N TYR A 100 -8.68 -0.22 19.75
CA TYR A 100 -8.95 -1.04 18.56
C TYR A 100 -7.81 -1.99 18.22
N LYS A 101 -6.55 -1.61 18.48
CA LYS A 101 -5.39 -2.50 18.36
C LYS A 101 -5.49 -3.69 19.33
N TYR A 102 -5.88 -3.46 20.58
CA TYR A 102 -6.09 -4.52 21.57
C TYR A 102 -7.23 -5.46 21.17
N MET A 103 -8.38 -4.92 20.75
CA MET A 103 -9.52 -5.70 20.29
C MET A 103 -9.19 -6.55 19.04
N LYS A 104 -8.42 -5.99 18.09
CA LYS A 104 -7.96 -6.71 16.90
C LYS A 104 -7.06 -7.90 17.28
N GLN A 105 -6.23 -7.78 18.32
CA GLN A 105 -5.42 -8.89 18.84
C GLN A 105 -6.25 -9.96 19.54
N LYS A 106 -7.44 -9.64 20.08
CA LYS A 106 -8.34 -10.62 20.70
C LYS A 106 -9.21 -11.39 19.71
N ARG A 107 -9.41 -10.85 18.51
CA ARG A 107 -10.11 -11.51 17.39
C ARG A 107 -9.26 -12.63 16.75
N VAL A 108 -8.52 -13.42 17.54
CA VAL A 108 -7.53 -14.42 17.09
C VAL A 108 -8.17 -15.51 16.23
N ALA A 109 -8.39 -15.20 14.96
CA ALA A 109 -7.73 -15.93 13.90
C ALA A 109 -6.75 -14.92 13.28
N LYS A 110 -5.44 -15.16 13.36
CA LYS A 110 -4.56 -14.60 12.32
C LYS A 110 -5.12 -15.20 11.05
N VAL A 111 -5.81 -14.41 10.25
CA VAL A 111 -6.40 -14.96 9.05
C VAL A 111 -5.31 -15.06 8.02
N ASN A 112 -4.57 -16.16 8.10
CA ASN A 112 -3.76 -16.62 6.99
C ASN A 112 -4.69 -16.82 5.79
N ILE A 113 -4.14 -16.64 4.60
CA ILE A 113 -4.85 -17.01 3.39
C ILE A 113 -5.09 -18.51 3.52
N GLY A 114 -6.36 -18.87 3.66
CA GLY A 114 -6.75 -20.27 3.76
C GLY A 114 -6.75 -20.88 2.36
N PRO A 115 -7.01 -22.19 2.28
CA PRO A 115 -7.07 -22.89 1.01
C PRO A 115 -7.91 -22.15 -0.02
N LEU A 116 -7.38 -22.02 -1.23
CA LEU A 116 -8.02 -21.30 -2.32
C LEU A 116 -8.62 -22.27 -3.33
N GLU A 117 -9.86 -22.03 -3.74
CA GLU A 117 -10.50 -22.72 -4.86
C GLU A 117 -9.96 -22.14 -6.17
N ASP A 118 -9.49 -23.01 -7.06
CA ASP A 118 -9.24 -22.65 -8.45
C ASP A 118 -10.53 -22.60 -9.29
N GLU A 119 -10.40 -22.30 -10.58
CA GLU A 119 -11.55 -22.22 -11.51
C GLU A 119 -12.31 -23.55 -11.67
N LYS A 120 -11.68 -24.68 -11.35
CA LYS A 120 -12.27 -26.02 -11.43
C LYS A 120 -12.90 -26.46 -10.10
N GLY A 121 -12.74 -25.66 -9.04
CA GLY A 121 -13.20 -25.96 -7.69
C GLY A 121 -12.21 -26.79 -6.86
N ASP A 122 -10.98 -27.02 -7.36
CA ASP A 122 -9.96 -27.75 -6.62
C ASP A 122 -9.30 -26.82 -5.59
N LEU A 123 -9.06 -27.32 -4.38
CA LEU A 123 -8.44 -26.57 -3.30
C LEU A 123 -6.91 -26.59 -3.40
N LYS A 124 -6.31 -25.40 -3.43
CA LYS A 124 -4.86 -25.19 -3.27
C LYS A 124 -4.55 -24.98 -1.80
N MET A 125 -3.71 -25.86 -1.25
CA MET A 125 -3.41 -25.90 0.18
C MET A 125 -2.03 -25.31 0.50
N GLY A 126 -1.09 -25.38 -0.44
CA GLY A 126 0.27 -24.89 -0.26
C GLY A 126 0.39 -23.38 -0.51
N ASP A 127 1.24 -22.70 0.25
CA ASP A 127 1.44 -21.24 0.11
C ASP A 127 1.92 -20.84 -1.29
N GLU A 128 2.76 -21.65 -1.92
CA GLU A 128 3.25 -21.44 -3.29
C GLU A 128 2.13 -21.63 -4.33
N GLU A 129 1.32 -22.69 -4.20
CA GLU A 129 0.18 -22.95 -5.08
C GLU A 129 -0.88 -21.85 -4.97
N MET A 130 -1.19 -21.43 -3.74
CA MET A 130 -2.11 -20.32 -3.48
C MET A 130 -1.58 -19.00 -4.05
N ALA A 131 -0.27 -18.76 -3.94
CA ALA A 131 0.35 -17.57 -4.51
C ALA A 131 0.25 -17.58 -6.05
N GLU A 132 0.50 -18.73 -6.68
CA GLU A 132 0.38 -18.87 -8.14
C GLU A 132 -1.06 -18.67 -8.62
N GLU A 133 -2.03 -19.24 -7.91
CA GLU A 133 -3.45 -19.09 -8.22
C GLU A 133 -3.91 -17.63 -8.14
N LEU A 134 -3.52 -16.93 -7.07
CA LEU A 134 -3.79 -15.48 -6.94
C LEU A 134 -3.06 -14.67 -8.00
N ASN A 135 -1.82 -15.03 -8.34
CA ASN A 135 -1.05 -14.34 -9.37
C ASN A 135 -1.73 -14.48 -10.73
N ARG A 136 -2.16 -15.70 -11.09
CA ARG A 136 -2.94 -15.97 -12.30
C ARG A 136 -4.23 -15.14 -12.33
N PHE A 137 -5.02 -15.19 -11.26
CA PHE A 137 -6.28 -14.42 -11.17
C PHE A 137 -6.05 -12.90 -11.26
N PHE A 138 -5.07 -12.36 -10.54
CA PHE A 138 -4.75 -10.94 -10.64
C PHE A 138 -4.18 -10.55 -12.01
N GLY A 139 -3.69 -11.50 -12.80
CA GLY A 139 -3.25 -11.26 -14.18
C GLY A 139 -4.39 -11.29 -15.20
N SER A 140 -5.40 -12.13 -14.97
CA SER A 140 -6.53 -12.29 -15.90
C SER A 140 -7.44 -11.05 -15.99
N VAL A 141 -7.28 -10.11 -15.08
CA VAL A 141 -8.07 -8.86 -15.05
C VAL A 141 -7.51 -7.78 -15.96
N PHE A 142 -6.28 -7.96 -16.45
CA PHE A 142 -5.64 -7.02 -17.35
C PHE A 142 -6.32 -7.02 -18.72
N THR A 143 -6.33 -5.86 -19.36
CA THR A 143 -6.91 -5.63 -20.67
C THR A 143 -5.83 -5.77 -21.74
N VAL A 144 -6.10 -6.60 -22.75
CA VAL A 144 -5.33 -6.58 -24.00
C VAL A 144 -5.88 -5.42 -24.83
N GLU A 145 -5.07 -4.38 -25.00
CA GLU A 145 -5.48 -3.16 -25.69
C GLU A 145 -5.58 -3.40 -27.21
N ASP A 146 -6.76 -3.17 -27.79
CA ASP A 146 -6.92 -3.07 -29.25
C ASP A 146 -6.45 -1.70 -29.74
N THR A 147 -5.48 -1.70 -30.64
CA THR A 147 -4.83 -0.50 -31.15
C THR A 147 -5.29 -0.11 -32.55
N ASN A 148 -6.22 -0.86 -33.14
CA ASN A 148 -6.77 -0.57 -34.46
C ASN A 148 -7.72 0.64 -34.43
N ASN A 149 -8.40 0.87 -33.31
CA ASN A 149 -9.32 2.00 -33.11
C ASN A 149 -8.77 3.00 -32.08
N MET A 150 -7.60 3.57 -32.39
CA MET A 150 -7.02 4.64 -31.57
C MET A 150 -7.68 5.99 -31.92
N PRO A 151 -8.02 6.82 -30.92
CA PRO A 151 -8.52 8.16 -31.18
C PRO A 151 -7.48 8.99 -31.96
N VAL A 152 -7.95 9.72 -32.97
CA VAL A 152 -7.14 10.66 -33.73
C VAL A 152 -7.08 11.97 -32.94
N THR A 153 -5.89 12.50 -32.74
CA THR A 153 -5.70 13.85 -32.20
C THR A 153 -6.15 14.87 -33.25
N ASP A 154 -7.17 15.65 -32.96
CA ASP A 154 -7.58 16.81 -33.77
C ASP A 154 -6.66 18.03 -33.55
N GLY A 155 -5.61 17.90 -32.75
CA GLY A 155 -4.64 18.97 -32.47
C GLY A 155 -5.16 20.00 -31.46
N ASN A 156 -6.38 19.83 -30.94
CA ASN A 156 -6.93 20.67 -29.88
C ASN A 156 -6.39 20.19 -28.54
N GLU A 157 -5.28 20.77 -28.11
CA GLU A 157 -4.73 20.53 -26.78
C GLU A 157 -5.71 21.01 -25.70
N THR A 158 -5.94 20.21 -24.66
CA THR A 158 -6.85 20.55 -23.55
C THR A 158 -6.23 21.58 -22.59
N VAL A 159 -5.06 22.13 -22.93
CA VAL A 159 -4.19 22.89 -22.04
C VAL A 159 -4.11 24.34 -22.52
N THR A 160 -4.29 25.27 -21.58
CA THR A 160 -4.21 26.72 -21.84
C THR A 160 -2.85 27.32 -21.45
N GLY A 161 -1.93 26.52 -20.90
CA GLY A 161 -0.61 26.92 -20.39
C GLY A 161 0.59 26.14 -20.94
N GLU A 162 1.76 26.32 -20.32
CA GLU A 162 3.03 25.71 -20.77
C GLU A 162 3.06 24.19 -20.63
N ASN A 163 3.77 23.50 -21.53
CA ASN A 163 3.94 22.05 -21.50
C ASN A 163 4.90 21.61 -20.38
N LEU A 164 4.58 20.50 -19.70
CA LEU A 164 5.49 19.83 -18.77
C LEU A 164 6.43 18.90 -19.54
N GLU A 165 7.60 19.42 -19.91
CA GLU A 165 8.60 18.68 -20.69
C GLU A 165 9.80 18.21 -19.87
N ARG A 166 10.05 18.83 -18.72
CA ARG A 166 11.19 18.53 -17.84
C ARG A 166 10.80 18.64 -16.38
N ILE A 167 11.35 17.71 -15.58
CA ILE A 167 11.23 17.71 -14.12
C ILE A 167 12.65 17.75 -13.54
N VAL A 168 12.87 18.59 -12.54
CA VAL A 168 14.14 18.72 -11.84
C VAL A 168 13.99 18.16 -10.43
N ILE A 169 14.86 17.21 -10.08
CA ILE A 169 14.87 16.60 -8.74
C ILE A 169 16.03 17.20 -7.94
N THR A 170 15.70 17.83 -6.81
CA THR A 170 16.71 18.44 -5.93
C THR A 170 17.08 17.54 -4.75
N LYS A 171 18.23 17.81 -4.15
CA LYS A 171 18.72 17.08 -2.98
C LYS A 171 17.78 17.25 -1.79
N GLU A 172 17.22 18.43 -1.61
CA GLU A 172 16.33 18.78 -0.49
C GLU A 172 15.06 17.94 -0.54
N VAL A 173 14.48 17.77 -1.73
CA VAL A 173 13.32 16.92 -1.95
C VAL A 173 13.64 15.46 -1.61
N VAL A 174 14.74 14.92 -2.16
CA VAL A 174 15.15 13.53 -1.91
C VAL A 174 15.45 13.30 -0.43
N MET A 175 16.19 14.21 0.21
CA MET A 175 16.54 14.16 1.63
C MET A 175 15.29 14.17 2.51
N GLY A 176 14.35 15.08 2.25
CA GLY A 176 13.10 15.17 3.01
C GLY A 176 12.28 13.89 2.92
N LYS A 177 12.19 13.27 1.73
CA LYS A 177 11.49 12.00 1.57
C LYS A 177 12.22 10.83 2.26
N LEU A 178 13.55 10.78 2.21
CA LEU A 178 14.36 9.76 2.91
C LEU A 178 14.20 9.87 4.43
N MET A 179 14.30 11.08 4.98
CA MET A 179 14.10 11.33 6.41
C MET A 179 12.67 11.03 6.85
N GLY A 180 11.67 11.26 5.98
CA GLY A 180 10.26 10.95 6.23
C GLY A 180 9.86 9.48 6.05
N LEU A 181 10.80 8.56 5.78
CA LEU A 181 10.49 7.14 5.59
C LEU A 181 9.93 6.49 6.85
N LYS A 182 8.88 5.67 6.67
CA LYS A 182 8.41 4.76 7.72
C LYS A 182 9.35 3.55 7.80
N VAL A 183 10.11 3.47 8.88
CA VAL A 183 11.17 2.46 9.09
C VAL A 183 10.69 1.03 9.26
N ASP A 184 9.42 0.86 9.60
CA ASP A 184 8.75 -0.42 9.87
C ASP A 184 8.10 -1.03 8.61
N MET A 185 8.18 -0.35 7.47
CA MET A 185 7.70 -0.90 6.21
C MET A 185 8.60 -2.05 5.72
N PRO A 186 8.02 -3.08 5.10
CA PRO A 186 8.80 -4.11 4.44
C PRO A 186 9.57 -3.54 3.23
N PRO A 187 10.77 -4.07 2.93
CA PRO A 187 11.50 -3.73 1.70
C PRO A 187 10.77 -4.27 0.46
N GLY A 188 11.01 -3.64 -0.69
CA GLY A 188 10.53 -4.13 -1.98
C GLY A 188 11.31 -5.36 -2.48
N PRO A 189 11.08 -5.78 -3.74
CA PRO A 189 11.80 -6.89 -4.36
C PRO A 189 13.32 -6.71 -4.40
N ASP A 190 13.79 -5.47 -4.33
CA ASP A 190 15.21 -5.11 -4.32
C ASP A 190 15.88 -5.27 -2.95
N GLY A 191 15.12 -5.55 -1.88
CA GLY A 191 15.68 -5.77 -0.55
C GLY A 191 16.25 -4.51 0.12
N MET A 192 15.99 -3.31 -0.42
CA MET A 192 16.46 -2.06 0.18
C MET A 192 15.60 -1.68 1.39
N HIS A 193 16.14 -1.86 2.59
CA HIS A 193 15.37 -1.68 3.82
C HIS A 193 15.16 -0.18 4.14
N PRO A 194 13.91 0.28 4.43
CA PRO A 194 13.62 1.69 4.70
C PRO A 194 14.46 2.31 5.82
N ARG A 195 14.68 1.54 6.90
CA ARG A 195 15.55 1.96 8.01
C ARG A 195 16.96 2.35 7.55
N VAL A 196 17.58 1.53 6.71
CA VAL A 196 18.96 1.78 6.24
C VAL A 196 18.98 3.00 5.33
N LEU A 197 18.00 3.13 4.44
CA LEU A 197 17.85 4.30 3.57
C LEU A 197 17.66 5.60 4.36
N GLN A 198 16.87 5.57 5.45
CA GLN A 198 16.65 6.73 6.31
C GLN A 198 17.91 7.09 7.12
N GLU A 199 18.57 6.11 7.73
CA GLU A 199 19.77 6.32 8.55
C GLU A 199 20.95 6.82 7.71
N MET A 200 21.04 6.39 6.44
CA MET A 200 22.07 6.82 5.48
C MET A 200 21.62 7.99 4.57
N ALA A 201 20.54 8.68 4.92
CA ALA A 201 19.91 9.66 4.02
C ALA A 201 20.89 10.74 3.53
N ARG A 202 21.76 11.22 4.43
CA ARG A 202 22.72 12.31 4.14
C ARG A 202 23.74 11.91 3.08
N GLU A 203 24.18 10.67 3.16
CA GLU A 203 25.24 10.07 2.36
C GLU A 203 24.72 9.65 0.98
N ILE A 204 23.50 9.09 0.91
CA ILE A 204 22.94 8.54 -0.34
C ILE A 204 22.13 9.54 -1.16
N ALA A 205 21.67 10.65 -0.58
CA ALA A 205 20.76 11.58 -1.27
C ALA A 205 21.33 12.10 -2.59
N ASN A 206 22.60 12.53 -2.62
CA ASN A 206 23.25 13.03 -3.83
C ASN A 206 23.31 11.97 -4.94
N ALA A 207 23.66 10.73 -4.58
CA ALA A 207 23.72 9.62 -5.53
C ALA A 207 22.33 9.34 -6.13
N LEU A 208 21.29 9.33 -5.28
CA LEU A 208 19.92 9.12 -5.72
C LEU A 208 19.42 10.25 -6.63
N VAL A 209 19.73 11.51 -6.32
CA VAL A 209 19.40 12.66 -7.20
C VAL A 209 19.98 12.44 -8.60
N LEU A 210 21.26 12.10 -8.71
CA LEU A 210 21.90 11.85 -10.00
C LEU A 210 21.24 10.69 -10.75
N ILE A 211 20.87 9.61 -10.04
CA ILE A 211 20.20 8.46 -10.65
C ILE A 211 18.82 8.85 -11.15
N TYR A 212 18.02 9.56 -10.35
CA TYR A 212 16.68 9.98 -10.75
C TYR A 212 16.72 10.99 -11.90
N GLN A 213 17.60 11.98 -11.82
CA GLN A 213 17.72 12.99 -12.87
C GLN A 213 18.19 12.37 -14.19
N ASN A 214 19.18 11.47 -14.16
CA ASN A 214 19.61 10.75 -15.35
C ASN A 214 18.52 9.83 -15.91
N SER A 215 17.69 9.23 -15.05
CA SER A 215 16.54 8.43 -15.48
C SER A 215 15.51 9.28 -16.23
N LEU A 216 15.14 10.44 -15.66
CA LEU A 216 14.26 11.41 -16.31
C LEU A 216 14.86 11.96 -17.61
N ASP A 217 16.12 12.36 -17.60
CA ASP A 217 16.78 12.98 -18.73
C ASP A 217 16.97 12.03 -19.92
N SER A 218 17.11 10.73 -19.65
CA SER A 218 17.16 9.68 -20.69
C SER A 218 15.80 9.10 -21.05
N GLY A 219 14.75 9.38 -20.28
CA GLY A 219 13.43 8.74 -20.44
C GLY A 219 13.42 7.24 -20.15
N VAL A 220 14.39 6.72 -19.37
CA VAL A 220 14.50 5.27 -19.10
C VAL A 220 14.41 5.01 -17.59
N VAL A 221 13.62 4.02 -17.22
CA VAL A 221 13.40 3.56 -15.84
C VAL A 221 14.19 2.27 -15.58
N PRO A 222 14.95 2.18 -14.48
CA PRO A 222 15.55 0.93 -14.04
C PRO A 222 14.55 -0.23 -13.97
N ALA A 223 14.93 -1.40 -14.47
CA ALA A 223 14.06 -2.59 -14.47
C ALA A 223 13.58 -2.97 -13.06
N ASP A 224 14.44 -2.86 -12.04
CA ASP A 224 14.10 -3.21 -10.65
C ASP A 224 12.99 -2.31 -10.07
N TRP A 225 12.85 -1.08 -10.58
CA TRP A 225 11.79 -0.16 -10.17
C TRP A 225 10.42 -0.54 -10.74
N LYS A 226 10.42 -1.41 -11.76
CA LYS A 226 9.23 -1.94 -12.45
C LYS A 226 8.79 -3.30 -11.89
N LEU A 227 9.47 -3.79 -10.85
CA LEU A 227 9.14 -5.02 -10.14
C LEU A 227 8.30 -4.73 -8.87
N ALA A 228 7.31 -5.59 -8.61
CA ALA A 228 6.50 -5.54 -7.40
C ALA A 228 6.27 -6.92 -6.77
N ASN A 229 6.36 -6.99 -5.45
CA ASN A 229 5.81 -8.10 -4.68
C ASN A 229 4.37 -7.74 -4.32
N VAL A 230 3.41 -8.60 -4.59
CA VAL A 230 1.99 -8.36 -4.35
C VAL A 230 1.56 -9.12 -3.10
N THR A 231 1.02 -8.41 -2.13
CA THR A 231 0.38 -9.00 -0.96
C THR A 231 -1.13 -9.03 -1.17
N PRO A 232 -1.78 -10.20 -1.13
CA PRO A 232 -3.22 -10.31 -1.31
C PRO A 232 -3.95 -9.89 -0.02
N LEU A 233 -4.82 -8.91 -0.12
CA LEU A 233 -5.63 -8.40 0.97
C LEU A 233 -7.07 -8.89 0.85
N PHE A 234 -7.56 -9.63 1.84
CA PHE A 234 -8.93 -10.10 1.85
C PHE A 234 -9.93 -8.93 1.98
N LYS A 235 -10.91 -8.85 1.06
CA LYS A 235 -11.92 -7.78 1.01
C LYS A 235 -13.23 -8.19 1.71
N LYS A 236 -13.96 -9.18 1.17
CA LYS A 236 -15.29 -9.62 1.64
C LYS A 236 -15.67 -10.97 1.02
N GLY A 237 -16.67 -11.67 1.56
CA GLY A 237 -17.18 -12.93 1.00
C GLY A 237 -16.45 -14.18 1.51
N GLY A 238 -16.46 -15.27 0.73
CA GLY A 238 -15.73 -16.50 1.07
C GLY A 238 -14.22 -16.36 0.88
N ARG A 239 -13.42 -16.78 1.86
CA ARG A 239 -11.95 -16.68 1.83
C ARG A 239 -11.28 -17.65 0.86
N GLN A 240 -11.98 -18.68 0.46
CA GLN A 240 -11.50 -19.63 -0.53
C GLN A 240 -11.53 -19.07 -1.95
N LYS A 241 -12.31 -18.02 -2.21
CA LYS A 241 -12.43 -17.45 -3.56
C LYS A 241 -11.37 -16.39 -3.81
N VAL A 242 -10.53 -16.58 -4.82
CA VAL A 242 -9.50 -15.60 -5.23
C VAL A 242 -10.05 -14.21 -5.56
N GLY A 243 -11.27 -14.14 -6.10
CA GLY A 243 -11.96 -12.89 -6.41
C GLY A 243 -12.29 -11.99 -5.21
N ASN A 244 -12.19 -12.55 -4.01
CA ASN A 244 -12.43 -11.83 -2.76
C ASN A 244 -11.15 -11.19 -2.18
N TYR A 245 -10.03 -11.28 -2.89
CA TYR A 245 -8.76 -10.63 -2.53
C TYR A 245 -8.46 -9.45 -3.45
N ARG A 246 -7.79 -8.45 -2.90
CA ARG A 246 -7.25 -7.29 -3.62
C ARG A 246 -5.72 -7.36 -3.64
N PRO A 247 -5.06 -7.04 -4.76
CA PRO A 247 -3.60 -6.97 -4.81
C PRO A 247 -3.09 -5.66 -4.18
N GLU A 248 -2.21 -5.74 -3.18
CA GLU A 248 -1.42 -4.58 -2.73
C GLU A 248 0.02 -4.72 -3.22
N SER A 249 0.45 -3.80 -4.09
CA SER A 249 1.79 -3.85 -4.67
C SER A 249 2.84 -3.19 -3.77
N LEU A 250 3.82 -3.98 -3.35
CA LEU A 250 5.03 -3.52 -2.68
C LEU A 250 6.18 -3.40 -3.70
N THR A 251 6.50 -2.15 -4.05
CA THR A 251 7.63 -1.79 -4.92
C THR A 251 8.87 -1.41 -4.11
N SER A 252 10.00 -1.21 -4.80
CA SER A 252 11.21 -0.64 -4.20
C SER A 252 10.91 0.60 -3.36
N VAL A 253 11.57 0.74 -2.22
CA VAL A 253 11.41 1.91 -1.34
C VAL A 253 11.94 3.17 -2.02
N VAL A 254 12.97 3.03 -2.85
CA VAL A 254 13.58 4.11 -3.64
C VAL A 254 12.55 4.66 -4.64
N VAL A 255 11.74 3.80 -5.25
CA VAL A 255 10.64 4.22 -6.13
C VAL A 255 9.63 5.12 -5.41
N LYS A 256 9.35 4.88 -4.12
CA LYS A 256 8.42 5.75 -3.36
C LYS A 256 8.90 7.21 -3.29
N MET A 257 10.19 7.47 -3.48
CA MET A 257 10.75 8.83 -3.52
C MET A 257 10.39 9.56 -4.82
N LEU A 258 10.05 8.83 -5.90
CA LEU A 258 9.53 9.39 -7.16
C LEU A 258 8.17 10.08 -6.99
N LYS A 259 7.61 10.11 -5.77
CA LYS A 259 6.44 10.93 -5.44
C LYS A 259 6.67 12.42 -5.77
N ALA A 260 7.92 12.87 -5.83
CA ALA A 260 8.25 14.20 -6.36
C ALA A 260 7.76 14.41 -7.81
N ILE A 261 7.93 13.42 -8.68
CA ILE A 261 7.43 13.45 -10.07
C ILE A 261 5.90 13.54 -10.07
N LYS A 262 5.23 12.74 -9.23
CA LYS A 262 3.78 12.83 -9.03
C LYS A 262 3.34 14.23 -8.60
N GLU A 263 4.05 14.84 -7.65
CA GLU A 263 3.73 16.17 -7.12
C GLU A 263 3.91 17.26 -8.19
N GLU A 264 4.86 17.08 -9.10
CA GLU A 264 5.07 17.96 -10.26
C GLU A 264 3.95 17.83 -11.29
N ILE A 265 3.60 16.58 -11.66
CA ILE A 265 2.48 16.31 -12.57
C ILE A 265 1.18 16.87 -12.00
N ALA A 266 0.92 16.68 -10.71
CA ALA A 266 -0.26 17.21 -10.06
C ALA A 266 -0.31 18.75 -10.11
N ARG A 267 0.83 19.44 -9.91
CA ARG A 267 0.91 20.89 -9.99
C ARG A 267 0.65 21.41 -11.41
N HIS A 268 1.20 20.73 -12.42
CA HIS A 268 0.94 21.03 -13.83
C HIS A 268 -0.54 20.89 -14.16
N LEU A 269 -1.16 19.79 -13.75
CA LEU A 269 -2.60 19.60 -13.93
C LEU A 269 -3.39 20.71 -13.24
N ASP A 270 -3.17 20.97 -11.94
CA ASP A 270 -3.91 22.00 -11.20
C ASP A 270 -3.76 23.42 -11.79
N GLY A 271 -2.63 23.74 -12.44
CA GLY A 271 -2.35 25.06 -13.00
C GLY A 271 -2.76 25.28 -14.46
N ASN A 272 -2.62 24.26 -15.31
CA ASN A 272 -2.69 24.41 -16.77
C ASN A 272 -3.87 23.69 -17.42
N CYS A 273 -4.51 22.77 -16.69
CA CYS A 273 -5.62 21.98 -17.19
C CYS A 273 -6.65 21.84 -16.08
N PRO A 274 -7.79 22.55 -16.08
CA PRO A 274 -8.83 22.32 -15.10
C PRO A 274 -9.43 20.93 -15.34
N VAL A 275 -8.75 19.89 -14.84
CA VAL A 275 -9.28 18.55 -14.62
C VAL A 275 -10.62 18.76 -13.92
N GLY A 276 -11.68 18.17 -14.44
CA GLY A 276 -13.07 18.57 -14.21
C GLY A 276 -13.37 18.99 -12.77
N GLN A 277 -14.13 20.08 -12.58
CA GLN A 277 -14.57 20.56 -11.26
C GLN A 277 -15.37 19.50 -10.48
N THR A 278 -15.82 18.46 -11.17
CA THR A 278 -16.58 17.29 -10.69
C THR A 278 -15.69 16.22 -10.02
N GLN A 279 -14.37 16.27 -10.21
CA GLN A 279 -13.43 15.30 -9.66
C GLN A 279 -13.00 15.72 -8.25
N HIS A 280 -13.44 14.96 -7.24
CA HIS A 280 -13.00 15.17 -5.86
C HIS A 280 -11.81 14.26 -5.48
N GLU A 281 -11.75 13.06 -6.04
CA GLU A 281 -10.72 12.09 -5.65
C GLU A 281 -9.31 12.51 -6.08
N PHE A 282 -8.33 12.19 -5.22
CA PHE A 282 -6.88 12.44 -5.41
C PHE A 282 -6.46 13.90 -5.60
N ARG A 283 -7.38 14.85 -5.40
CA ARG A 283 -7.09 16.29 -5.36
C ARG A 283 -6.91 16.79 -3.93
N LYS A 284 -5.99 17.72 -3.75
CA LYS A 284 -5.77 18.35 -2.45
C LYS A 284 -7.00 19.21 -2.10
N GLY A 285 -7.54 19.03 -0.89
CA GLY A 285 -8.65 19.85 -0.38
C GLY A 285 -10.05 19.41 -0.81
N ARG A 286 -10.21 18.27 -1.52
CA ARG A 286 -11.52 17.77 -1.97
C ARG A 286 -11.85 16.37 -1.41
N PRO A 287 -12.02 16.20 -0.09
CA PRO A 287 -12.36 14.91 0.49
C PRO A 287 -13.77 14.45 0.08
N CYS A 288 -14.08 13.16 0.25
CA CYS A 288 -15.40 12.55 0.02
C CYS A 288 -16.56 13.41 0.56
N ARG A 289 -16.40 13.98 1.76
CA ARG A 289 -17.40 14.85 2.39
C ARG A 289 -17.79 16.05 1.52
N THR A 290 -16.84 16.69 0.85
CA THR A 290 -17.15 17.84 -0.04
C THR A 290 -17.97 17.41 -1.24
N ASN A 291 -17.74 16.21 -1.76
CA ASN A 291 -18.54 15.65 -2.85
C ASN A 291 -19.99 15.40 -2.39
N LEU A 292 -20.16 14.77 -1.21
CA LEU A 292 -21.47 14.55 -0.64
C LEU A 292 -22.25 15.86 -0.39
N VAL A 293 -21.57 16.91 0.05
CA VAL A 293 -22.21 18.23 0.26
C VAL A 293 -22.75 18.78 -1.06
N VAL A 294 -21.93 18.78 -2.12
CA VAL A 294 -22.38 19.23 -3.46
C VAL A 294 -23.54 18.39 -3.97
N PHE A 295 -23.47 17.07 -3.81
CA PHE A 295 -24.55 16.16 -4.21
C PHE A 295 -25.86 16.43 -3.47
N PHE A 296 -25.82 16.65 -2.16
CA PHE A 296 -27.04 16.97 -1.40
C PHE A 296 -27.58 18.36 -1.71
N GLU A 297 -26.73 19.32 -2.03
CA GLU A 297 -27.17 20.65 -2.48
C GLU A 297 -27.95 20.58 -3.80
N ASP A 298 -27.47 19.77 -4.76
CA ASP A 298 -28.17 19.53 -6.03
C ASP A 298 -29.54 18.89 -5.78
N ILE A 299 -29.62 17.90 -4.88
CA ILE A 299 -30.89 17.25 -4.49
C ILE A 299 -31.84 18.26 -3.83
N SER A 300 -31.35 19.01 -2.84
CA SER A 300 -32.16 20.00 -2.13
C SER A 300 -32.71 21.05 -3.08
N SER A 301 -31.88 21.55 -4.00
CA SER A 301 -32.28 22.54 -5.00
C SER A 301 -33.37 21.99 -5.94
N ALA A 302 -33.23 20.75 -6.42
CA ALA A 302 -34.24 20.11 -7.26
C ALA A 302 -35.58 19.95 -6.51
N VAL A 303 -35.52 19.54 -5.23
CA VAL A 303 -36.71 19.40 -4.37
C VAL A 303 -37.39 20.74 -4.15
N ASP A 304 -36.64 21.80 -3.82
CA ASP A 304 -37.18 23.14 -3.58
C ASP A 304 -37.85 23.73 -4.83
N ASN A 305 -37.32 23.42 -6.01
CA ASN A 305 -37.87 23.85 -7.30
C ASN A 305 -39.00 22.94 -7.82
N GLY A 306 -39.29 21.82 -7.15
CA GLY A 306 -40.28 20.84 -7.60
C GLY A 306 -39.86 20.10 -8.88
N GLU A 307 -38.56 20.02 -9.16
CA GLU A 307 -38.00 19.35 -10.33
C GLU A 307 -37.79 17.84 -10.07
N PRO A 308 -38.13 16.96 -11.02
CA PRO A 308 -37.82 15.55 -10.90
C PRO A 308 -36.30 15.32 -11.01
N MET A 309 -35.74 14.51 -10.12
CA MET A 309 -34.32 14.18 -10.11
C MET A 309 -34.08 12.66 -10.11
N ASP A 310 -33.35 12.19 -11.11
CA ASP A 310 -32.89 10.81 -11.22
C ASP A 310 -31.38 10.73 -10.92
N VAL A 311 -30.98 9.72 -10.13
CA VAL A 311 -29.58 9.51 -9.76
C VAL A 311 -29.10 8.15 -10.27
N VAL A 312 -28.06 8.15 -11.09
CA VAL A 312 -27.44 6.94 -11.65
C VAL A 312 -26.07 6.70 -11.01
N TYR A 313 -25.93 5.57 -10.32
CA TYR A 313 -24.65 5.15 -9.74
C TYR A 313 -23.90 4.20 -10.69
N LEU A 314 -22.68 4.57 -11.07
CA LEU A 314 -21.79 3.77 -11.90
C LEU A 314 -20.56 3.35 -11.11
N GLU A 315 -20.24 2.05 -11.11
CA GLU A 315 -19.03 1.51 -10.48
C GLU A 315 -18.13 0.83 -11.53
N PHE A 316 -16.90 1.33 -11.68
CA PHE A 316 -15.91 0.68 -12.54
C PHE A 316 -15.29 -0.54 -11.87
N GLN A 317 -15.56 -1.72 -12.41
CA GLN A 317 -14.94 -2.94 -11.92
C GLN A 317 -13.44 -2.97 -12.24
N LYS A 318 -12.61 -3.00 -11.17
CA LYS A 318 -11.13 -3.10 -11.27
C LYS A 318 -10.52 -2.00 -12.14
N ALA A 319 -11.01 -0.77 -11.97
CA ALA A 319 -10.68 0.38 -12.83
C ALA A 319 -9.17 0.61 -12.99
N LEU A 320 -8.40 0.53 -11.89
CA LEU A 320 -6.96 0.75 -11.91
C LEU A 320 -6.19 -0.34 -12.67
N ASP A 321 -6.70 -1.57 -12.74
CA ASP A 321 -6.02 -2.69 -13.41
C ASP A 321 -6.27 -2.69 -14.93
N LYS A 322 -7.37 -2.09 -15.38
CA LYS A 322 -7.85 -2.16 -16.78
C LYS A 322 -7.43 -0.99 -17.66
N VAL A 323 -6.70 0.00 -17.13
CA VAL A 323 -6.33 1.20 -17.91
C VAL A 323 -5.42 0.83 -19.10
N PRO A 324 -5.86 1.02 -20.36
CA PRO A 324 -5.04 0.77 -21.54
C PRO A 324 -3.87 1.78 -21.64
N HIS A 325 -2.65 1.28 -21.83
CA HIS A 325 -1.44 2.12 -21.74
C HIS A 325 -1.30 3.09 -22.92
N LYS A 326 -1.59 2.69 -24.15
CA LYS A 326 -1.42 3.59 -25.31
C LYS A 326 -2.44 4.72 -25.29
N ARG A 327 -3.70 4.44 -24.96
CA ARG A 327 -4.73 5.46 -24.74
C ARG A 327 -4.42 6.37 -23.57
N LEU A 328 -3.91 5.83 -22.46
CA LEU A 328 -3.43 6.65 -21.35
C LEU A 328 -2.31 7.61 -21.81
N LEU A 329 -1.32 7.11 -22.54
CA LEU A 329 -0.23 7.95 -23.08
C LEU A 329 -0.74 9.01 -24.06
N HIS A 330 -1.74 8.68 -24.87
CA HIS A 330 -2.40 9.66 -25.74
C HIS A 330 -3.04 10.79 -24.91
N LYS A 331 -3.82 10.47 -23.87
CA LYS A 331 -4.42 11.48 -22.98
C LYS A 331 -3.37 12.30 -22.25
N ILE A 332 -2.31 11.68 -21.72
CA ILE A 332 -1.20 12.39 -21.06
C ILE A 332 -0.61 13.49 -21.96
N LYS A 333 -0.44 13.21 -23.26
CA LYS A 333 0.03 14.20 -24.25
C LYS A 333 -0.97 15.33 -24.46
N MET A 334 -2.27 15.03 -24.49
CA MET A 334 -3.35 16.04 -24.60
C MET A 334 -3.40 16.96 -23.38
N HIS A 335 -2.99 16.48 -22.20
CA HIS A 335 -2.81 17.29 -20.99
C HIS A 335 -1.46 18.03 -20.93
N GLY A 336 -0.76 18.21 -22.07
CA GLY A 336 0.44 19.04 -22.15
C GLY A 336 1.67 18.43 -21.47
N ILE A 337 1.66 17.14 -21.13
CA ILE A 337 2.84 16.43 -20.64
C ILE A 337 3.57 15.84 -21.85
N LYS A 338 4.75 16.38 -22.14
CA LYS A 338 5.46 16.12 -23.39
C LYS A 338 6.95 15.81 -23.14
N GLY A 339 7.70 15.69 -24.23
CA GLY A 339 9.15 15.52 -24.21
C GLY A 339 9.61 14.33 -23.38
N LYS A 340 10.61 14.56 -22.53
CA LYS A 340 11.28 13.51 -21.75
C LYS A 340 10.40 12.92 -20.66
N VAL A 341 9.47 13.72 -20.12
CA VAL A 341 8.54 13.27 -19.08
C VAL A 341 7.60 12.20 -19.65
N VAL A 342 7.07 12.41 -20.86
CA VAL A 342 6.18 11.41 -21.48
C VAL A 342 6.92 10.12 -21.83
N ALA A 343 8.16 10.23 -22.35
CA ALA A 343 9.00 9.07 -22.63
C ALA A 343 9.31 8.26 -21.36
N TRP A 344 9.57 8.96 -20.24
CA TRP A 344 9.78 8.32 -18.95
C TRP A 344 8.52 7.60 -18.45
N ILE A 345 7.33 8.21 -18.59
CA ILE A 345 6.07 7.58 -18.19
C ILE A 345 5.75 6.37 -19.07
N GLU A 346 6.06 6.43 -20.37
CA GLU A 346 5.94 5.28 -21.28
C GLU A 346 6.82 4.12 -20.83
N ASP A 347 8.12 4.35 -20.56
CA ASP A 347 9.00 3.29 -20.06
C ASP A 347 8.60 2.79 -18.66
N TRP A 348 8.00 3.65 -17.83
CA TRP A 348 7.46 3.30 -16.50
C TRP A 348 6.29 2.30 -16.57
N LEU A 349 5.46 2.40 -17.61
CA LEU A 349 4.26 1.58 -17.79
C LEU A 349 4.57 0.20 -18.40
N ILE A 350 5.56 0.10 -19.29
CA ILE A 350 5.90 -1.14 -20.00
C ILE A 350 6.86 -2.05 -19.21
N ASN A 351 6.91 -3.33 -19.57
CA ASN A 351 7.84 -4.33 -19.01
C ASN A 351 7.79 -4.47 -17.48
N ARG A 352 6.65 -4.12 -16.88
CA ARG A 352 6.40 -4.29 -15.45
C ARG A 352 6.13 -5.76 -15.15
N LYS A 353 6.66 -6.22 -14.02
CA LYS A 353 6.43 -7.58 -13.54
C LYS A 353 6.00 -7.56 -12.08
N LYS A 354 5.11 -8.47 -11.74
CA LYS A 354 4.67 -8.71 -10.36
C LYS A 354 4.81 -10.19 -10.03
N ARG A 355 4.82 -10.49 -8.74
CA ARG A 355 4.63 -11.83 -8.20
C ARG A 355 3.89 -11.74 -6.88
N VAL A 356 3.06 -12.73 -6.55
CA VAL A 356 2.32 -12.77 -5.28
C VAL A 356 3.18 -13.42 -4.21
N GLY A 357 3.17 -12.85 -2.99
CA GLY A 357 3.86 -13.41 -1.84
C GLY A 357 2.89 -13.82 -0.73
N ILE A 358 3.02 -15.06 -0.23
CA ILE A 358 2.23 -15.62 0.87
C ILE A 358 3.19 -16.28 1.86
N ASP A 359 3.17 -15.83 3.12
CA ASP A 359 3.96 -16.39 4.24
C ASP A 359 5.46 -16.67 3.95
N GLY A 360 6.04 -15.91 3.01
CA GLY A 360 7.45 -16.01 2.60
C GLY A 360 7.70 -16.83 1.32
N CYS A 361 6.69 -17.53 0.83
CA CYS A 361 6.67 -18.15 -0.50
C CYS A 361 6.25 -17.10 -1.56
N PHE A 362 6.77 -17.25 -2.78
CA PHE A 362 6.46 -16.35 -3.88
C PHE A 362 6.06 -17.14 -5.12
N SER A 363 5.05 -16.65 -5.85
CA SER A 363 4.70 -17.14 -7.17
C SER A 363 5.79 -16.84 -8.22
N GLY A 364 5.60 -17.36 -9.43
CA GLY A 364 6.34 -16.91 -10.60
C GLY A 364 6.14 -15.42 -10.90
N TRP A 365 7.06 -14.85 -11.67
CA TRP A 365 6.91 -13.49 -12.19
C TRP A 365 5.89 -13.46 -13.33
N GLN A 366 4.92 -12.56 -13.25
CA GLN A 366 3.92 -12.31 -14.28
C GLN A 366 4.04 -10.89 -14.81
N SER A 367 3.96 -10.73 -16.12
CA SER A 367 3.95 -9.42 -16.78
C SER A 367 2.64 -8.68 -16.51
N VAL A 368 2.71 -7.36 -16.42
CA VAL A 368 1.50 -6.53 -16.29
C VAL A 368 1.21 -5.84 -17.61
N ALA A 369 0.11 -6.23 -18.24
CA ALA A 369 -0.26 -5.81 -19.59
C ALA A 369 -1.07 -4.49 -19.64
N SER A 370 -1.72 -4.11 -18.54
CA SER A 370 -2.50 -2.88 -18.46
C SER A 370 -2.55 -2.35 -17.04
N GLY A 371 -3.11 -1.16 -16.88
CA GLY A 371 -3.43 -0.58 -15.61
C GLY A 371 -2.34 0.30 -15.01
N VAL A 372 -2.78 1.09 -14.04
CA VAL A 372 -1.99 1.97 -13.20
C VAL A 372 -2.02 1.43 -11.76
N HIS A 373 -1.44 0.24 -11.61
CA HIS A 373 -1.36 -0.61 -10.40
C HIS A 373 -1.71 0.06 -9.06
N GLN A 374 -2.57 -0.59 -8.27
CA GLN A 374 -2.85 -0.17 -6.90
C GLN A 374 -1.57 -0.19 -6.04
N GLY A 375 -1.26 0.95 -5.40
CA GLY A 375 0.00 1.17 -4.67
C GLY A 375 1.15 1.75 -5.51
N SER A 376 0.96 1.94 -6.81
CA SER A 376 1.87 2.70 -7.67
C SER A 376 1.98 4.15 -7.23
N VAL A 377 3.19 4.70 -7.29
CA VAL A 377 3.48 6.10 -6.94
C VAL A 377 2.74 7.07 -7.86
N LEU A 378 2.71 6.79 -9.17
CA LEU A 378 2.03 7.63 -10.17
C LEU A 378 0.57 7.24 -10.40
N GLY A 379 0.16 6.06 -9.92
CA GLY A 379 -1.11 5.44 -10.31
C GLY A 379 -2.34 6.36 -10.21
N PRO A 380 -2.55 7.05 -9.08
CA PRO A 380 -3.69 7.94 -8.92
C PRO A 380 -3.74 9.09 -9.93
N GLN A 381 -2.63 9.78 -10.19
CA GLN A 381 -2.58 10.93 -11.11
C GLN A 381 -2.81 10.49 -12.56
N LEU A 382 -2.23 9.35 -12.94
CA LEU A 382 -2.44 8.79 -14.27
C LEU A 382 -3.90 8.33 -14.46
N PHE A 383 -4.52 7.79 -13.41
CA PHE A 383 -5.95 7.45 -13.46
C PHE A 383 -6.82 8.70 -13.58
N THR A 384 -6.53 9.77 -12.83
CA THR A 384 -7.25 11.05 -12.94
C THR A 384 -7.20 11.60 -14.36
N ILE A 385 -6.01 11.61 -14.99
CA ILE A 385 -5.86 11.99 -16.41
C ILE A 385 -6.74 11.10 -17.31
N TYR A 386 -6.77 9.80 -17.04
CA TYR A 386 -7.49 8.85 -17.89
C TYR A 386 -9.01 9.04 -17.87
N ILE A 387 -9.61 9.48 -16.76
CA ILE A 387 -11.06 9.63 -16.60
C ILE A 387 -11.55 11.08 -16.75
N ASP A 388 -10.66 12.00 -17.11
CA ASP A 388 -10.98 13.43 -17.11
C ASP A 388 -12.11 13.75 -18.11
N ASP A 389 -11.98 13.23 -19.33
CA ASP A 389 -12.94 13.36 -20.42
C ASP A 389 -14.24 12.55 -20.24
N PHE A 390 -14.41 11.80 -19.15
CA PHE A 390 -15.61 10.97 -18.92
C PHE A 390 -16.92 11.78 -18.89
N GLU A 391 -16.84 13.07 -18.55
CA GLU A 391 -17.99 13.98 -18.51
C GLU A 391 -18.26 14.67 -19.85
N LEU A 392 -17.36 14.53 -20.83
CA LEU A 392 -17.56 15.13 -22.14
C LEU A 392 -18.72 14.42 -22.85
N GLY A 393 -19.77 15.17 -23.16
CA GLY A 393 -20.96 14.67 -23.85
C GLY A 393 -22.09 14.17 -22.93
N THR A 394 -21.92 14.19 -21.61
CA THR A 394 -23.02 13.90 -20.68
C THR A 394 -23.92 15.12 -20.49
N LYS A 395 -25.25 14.94 -20.67
CA LYS A 395 -26.25 15.95 -20.34
C LYS A 395 -26.72 15.75 -18.89
N GLY A 396 -26.02 16.34 -17.93
CA GLY A 396 -26.37 16.28 -16.51
C GLY A 396 -25.17 16.55 -15.59
N ASN A 397 -25.44 16.73 -14.29
CA ASN A 397 -24.39 16.88 -13.29
C ASN A 397 -23.67 15.54 -13.08
N VAL A 398 -22.36 15.53 -13.27
CA VAL A 398 -21.52 14.36 -13.03
C VAL A 398 -20.72 14.58 -11.75
N SER A 399 -20.68 13.56 -10.91
CA SER A 399 -19.81 13.53 -9.73
C SER A 399 -18.94 12.28 -9.76
N LYS A 400 -17.64 12.46 -9.52
CA LYS A 400 -16.64 11.39 -9.61
C LYS A 400 -15.95 11.18 -8.26
N PHE A 401 -15.94 9.92 -7.80
CA PHE A 401 -15.27 9.49 -6.57
C PHE A 401 -14.81 8.04 -6.73
N ALA A 402 -13.71 7.63 -6.09
CA ALA A 402 -13.42 6.21 -5.92
C ALA A 402 -13.29 5.77 -4.46
N ASP A 403 -13.75 4.55 -4.24
CA ASP A 403 -13.82 3.88 -2.95
C ASP A 403 -12.45 3.23 -2.62
N ASP A 404 -11.43 4.04 -2.33
CA ASP A 404 -10.17 3.54 -1.74
C ASP A 404 -10.35 3.37 -0.22
N LYS A 405 -11.11 2.34 0.19
CA LYS A 405 -11.06 1.84 1.59
C LYS A 405 -9.67 1.27 1.84
N ARG A 406 -8.79 2.10 2.39
CA ARG A 406 -7.54 1.68 3.03
C ARG A 406 -7.78 1.12 4.42
#